data_AF-A0A6P8K5F4-F1
#
_entry.id   AF-A0A6P8K5F4-F1
#
_cell.length_a   1.000
_cell.length_b   1.000
_cell.length_c   1.000
_cell.angle_alpha   90.00
_cell.angle_beta   90.00
_cell.angle_gamma   90.00
#
_symmetry.space_group_name_H-M   'P 1'
#
loop_
_entity.id
_entity.type
_entity.pdbx_description
1 polymer ?
#
loop_
_entity_poly.entity_id
_entity_poly.type
_entity_poly.pdbx_seq_one_letter_code
_entity_poly.pdbx_strand_id
1 'polypeptide(L)'
;MIQCIWLLFATFYIPDTGASDKWCKADLCRGQHVLCDDNGNFDSTCPKQATAMLKMSWDMIALIVDKHNEYRNKFAGGMDENPKAARMTTIEWDPELAKVADGLVRRCEPIRDQCAITPTYNHAEVSYSLEKYFCMTSKKEALRKQLDHWFDPNRKDEVQKLFFSWTKNQQC
;
A
#
# COMPACT_ATOMS: atom_id res chain seq x y z
N MET A 1 57.62 -45.23 0.74
CA MET A 1 56.30 -45.49 0.16
C MET A 1 55.27 -44.94 1.13
N ILE A 2 54.26 -44.23 0.60
CA ILE A 2 53.04 -43.72 1.26
C ILE A 2 53.17 -42.31 1.89
N GLN A 3 52.62 -41.36 1.13
CA GLN A 3 52.31 -39.97 1.44
C GLN A 3 51.14 -39.87 2.44
N CYS A 4 51.18 -38.91 3.37
CA CYS A 4 49.98 -38.31 3.93
C CYS A 4 50.10 -36.80 3.80
N ILE A 5 49.66 -36.29 2.65
CA ILE A 5 49.46 -34.87 2.38
C ILE A 5 48.35 -34.42 3.32
N TRP A 6 48.68 -33.53 4.24
CA TRP A 6 47.73 -32.81 5.07
C TRP A 6 46.92 -31.87 4.17
N LEU A 7 45.81 -32.37 3.62
CA LEU A 7 44.78 -31.52 3.05
C LEU A 7 44.12 -30.76 4.19
N LEU A 8 44.67 -29.60 4.52
CA LEU A 8 43.92 -28.51 5.15
C LEU A 8 42.78 -28.15 4.20
N PHE A 9 41.65 -28.85 4.33
CA PHE A 9 40.37 -28.34 3.87
C PHE A 9 40.08 -27.10 4.72
N ALA A 10 40.65 -25.97 4.31
CA ALA A 10 40.07 -24.67 4.60
C ALA A 10 38.72 -24.68 3.88
N THR A 11 37.69 -25.19 4.55
CA THR A 11 36.31 -24.83 4.26
C THR A 11 36.26 -23.33 4.43
N PHE A 12 36.46 -22.59 3.34
CA PHE A 12 35.93 -21.26 3.20
C PHE A 12 34.42 -21.42 3.43
N TYR A 13 33.99 -21.19 4.67
CA TYR A 13 32.65 -20.72 4.92
C TYR A 13 32.57 -19.43 4.10
N ILE A 14 31.99 -19.52 2.92
CA ILE A 14 31.42 -18.36 2.25
C ILE A 14 30.21 -18.05 3.14
N PRO A 15 30.23 -17.01 3.98
CA PRO A 15 28.98 -16.54 4.53
C PRO A 15 28.12 -16.18 3.32
N ASP A 16 26.98 -16.83 3.18
CA ASP A 16 25.98 -16.46 2.20
C ASP A 16 25.47 -15.06 2.60
N THR A 17 26.19 -14.03 2.17
CA THR A 17 25.80 -12.62 2.34
C THR A 17 24.78 -12.31 1.27
N GLY A 18 23.57 -12.84 1.44
CA GLY A 18 22.56 -12.73 0.41
C GLY A 18 21.28 -13.44 0.77
N ALA A 19 20.75 -13.25 1.99
CA ALA A 19 19.32 -13.40 2.15
C ALA A 19 18.67 -12.37 1.22
N SER A 20 18.39 -12.74 -0.03
CA SER A 20 17.69 -11.88 -0.97
C SER A 20 16.40 -11.45 -0.28
N ASP A 21 16.15 -10.14 -0.23
CA ASP A 21 14.93 -9.62 0.39
C ASP A 21 13.73 -10.40 -0.15
N LYS A 22 12.84 -10.85 0.73
CA LYS A 22 11.65 -11.62 0.35
C LYS A 22 10.81 -10.90 -0.70
N TRP A 23 10.91 -9.57 -0.77
CA TRP A 23 10.23 -8.75 -1.76
C TRP A 23 10.85 -8.83 -3.16
N CYS A 24 12.12 -9.22 -3.29
CA CYS A 24 12.84 -9.31 -4.57
C CYS A 24 12.72 -10.67 -5.28
N LYS A 25 11.96 -11.62 -4.72
CA LYS A 25 11.85 -12.96 -5.28
C LYS A 25 11.10 -12.93 -6.63
N ALA A 26 11.53 -13.77 -7.58
CA ALA A 26 10.95 -13.80 -8.93
C ALA A 26 9.48 -14.24 -8.97
N ASP A 27 9.04 -15.05 -8.02
CA ASP A 27 7.63 -15.44 -7.84
C ASP A 27 6.77 -14.30 -7.28
N LEU A 28 7.39 -13.28 -6.69
CA LEU A 28 6.74 -12.07 -6.22
C LEU A 28 6.92 -10.93 -7.23
N CYS A 29 5.87 -10.62 -7.98
CA CYS A 29 5.89 -9.51 -8.95
C CYS A 29 7.05 -9.59 -9.97
N ARG A 30 7.48 -10.80 -10.36
CA ARG A 30 8.63 -11.00 -11.26
C ARG A 30 9.92 -10.34 -10.73
N GLY A 31 10.08 -10.26 -9.41
CA GLY A 31 11.19 -9.59 -8.74
C GLY A 31 11.10 -8.05 -8.73
N GLN A 32 10.02 -7.47 -9.23
CA GLN A 32 9.82 -6.01 -9.32
C GLN A 32 8.82 -5.50 -8.28
N HIS A 33 8.72 -6.17 -7.13
CA HIS A 33 7.83 -5.76 -6.06
C HIS A 33 8.22 -4.37 -5.53
N VAL A 34 7.24 -3.54 -5.14
CA VAL A 34 7.48 -2.17 -4.66
C VAL A 34 8.47 -2.07 -3.51
N LEU A 35 8.47 -3.07 -2.62
CA LEU A 35 9.34 -3.15 -1.45
C LEU A 35 10.72 -3.78 -1.70
N CYS A 36 11.05 -4.22 -2.92
CA CYS A 36 12.36 -4.84 -3.20
C CYS A 36 13.51 -3.85 -3.06
N ASP A 37 13.37 -2.66 -3.67
CA ASP A 37 14.37 -1.59 -3.63
C ASP A 37 13.90 -0.38 -2.80
N ASP A 38 12.91 -0.57 -1.94
CA ASP A 38 12.35 0.50 -1.11
C ASP A 38 13.33 0.91 -0.01
N ASN A 39 13.81 2.15 -0.10
CA ASN A 39 14.71 2.75 0.88
C ASN A 39 13.97 3.61 1.92
N GLY A 40 12.63 3.63 1.89
CA GLY A 40 11.79 4.42 2.79
C GLY A 40 11.67 5.90 2.42
N ASN A 41 12.32 6.36 1.35
CA ASN A 41 12.26 7.75 0.89
C ASN A 41 11.22 7.93 -0.23
N PHE A 42 10.70 9.15 -0.35
CA PHE A 42 9.88 9.53 -1.50
C PHE A 42 10.66 9.40 -2.80
N ASP A 43 9.99 8.88 -3.83
CA ASP A 43 10.55 8.81 -5.17
C ASP A 43 10.66 10.21 -5.79
N SER A 44 11.53 10.35 -6.78
CA SER A 44 11.78 11.57 -7.53
C SER A 44 10.55 12.11 -8.29
N THR A 45 9.55 11.26 -8.52
CA THR A 45 8.24 11.58 -9.08
C THR A 45 7.36 12.38 -8.13
N CYS A 46 7.63 12.32 -6.83
CA CYS A 46 6.90 13.10 -5.84
C CYS A 46 7.19 14.61 -6.00
N PRO A 47 6.19 15.47 -5.71
CA PRO A 47 6.42 16.91 -5.68
C PRO A 47 7.53 17.25 -4.67
N LYS A 48 8.38 18.24 -4.99
CA LYS A 48 9.49 18.65 -4.11
C LYS A 48 9.02 19.09 -2.72
N GLN A 49 7.79 19.57 -2.63
CA GLN A 49 7.10 19.95 -1.39
C GLN A 49 6.41 18.78 -0.66
N ALA A 50 6.59 17.53 -1.10
CA ALA A 50 6.14 16.36 -0.35
C ALA A 50 6.96 16.25 0.94
N THR A 51 6.40 16.74 2.04
CA THR A 51 7.15 17.00 3.28
C THR A 51 6.99 15.92 4.34
N ALA A 52 5.99 15.04 4.26
CA ALA A 52 5.73 14.09 5.32
C ALA A 52 4.96 12.85 4.87
N MET A 53 5.45 11.68 5.30
CA MET A 53 4.64 10.47 5.34
C MET A 53 3.76 10.50 6.58
N LEU A 54 2.51 10.06 6.45
CA LEU A 54 1.63 9.90 7.60
C LEU A 54 1.86 8.54 8.23
N LYS A 55 2.36 8.54 9.47
CA LYS A 55 2.36 7.32 10.29
C LYS A 55 0.93 7.01 10.73
N MET A 56 0.44 5.83 10.38
CA MET A 56 -0.89 5.36 10.78
C MET A 56 -0.92 5.17 12.30
N SER A 57 -1.73 5.98 12.97
CA SER A 57 -2.05 5.83 14.39
C SER A 57 -3.19 4.82 14.57
N TRP A 58 -3.32 4.25 15.77
CA TRP A 58 -4.36 3.28 16.11
C TRP A 58 -5.77 3.77 15.80
N ASP A 59 -6.06 5.05 16.06
CA ASP A 59 -7.36 5.65 15.81
C ASP A 59 -7.65 5.89 14.32
N MET A 60 -6.62 6.04 13.48
CA MET A 60 -6.78 6.09 12.02
C MET A 60 -6.96 4.70 11.44
N ILE A 61 -6.23 3.70 11.94
CA ILE A 61 -6.41 2.28 11.56
C ILE A 61 -7.83 1.84 11.89
N ALA A 62 -8.31 2.12 13.12
CA ALA A 62 -9.68 1.82 13.52
C ALA A 62 -10.69 2.52 12.60
N LEU A 63 -10.51 3.81 12.31
CA LEU A 63 -11.39 4.55 11.39
C LEU A 63 -11.48 3.89 10.01
N ILE A 64 -10.36 3.44 9.44
CA ILE A 64 -10.33 2.76 8.13
C ILE A 64 -11.11 1.45 8.20
N VAL A 65 -10.77 0.58 9.16
CA VAL A 65 -11.37 -0.75 9.30
C VAL A 65 -12.87 -0.64 9.60
N ASP A 66 -13.25 0.22 10.53
CA ASP A 66 -14.64 0.42 10.93
C ASP A 66 -15.49 0.94 9.77
N LYS A 67 -14.99 1.90 8.99
CA LYS A 67 -15.71 2.41 7.81
C LYS A 67 -15.90 1.37 6.73
N HIS A 68 -14.88 0.56 6.45
CA HIS A 68 -15.00 -0.53 5.49
C HIS A 68 -16.02 -1.58 5.97
N ASN A 69 -15.97 -1.97 7.24
CA ASN A 69 -16.90 -2.94 7.81
C ASN A 69 -18.34 -2.40 7.89
N GLU A 70 -18.52 -1.11 8.21
CA GLU A 70 -19.81 -0.42 8.16
C GLU A 70 -20.43 -0.53 6.76
N TYR A 71 -19.66 -0.19 5.72
CA TYR A 71 -20.14 -0.26 4.35
C TYR A 71 -20.40 -1.69 3.89
N ARG A 72 -19.48 -2.63 4.17
CA ARG A 72 -19.66 -4.06 3.85
C ARG A 72 -20.92 -4.63 4.48
N ASN A 73 -21.22 -4.25 5.73
CA ASN A 73 -22.43 -4.68 6.42
C ASN A 73 -23.71 -4.10 5.77
N LYS A 74 -23.69 -2.82 5.40
CA LYS A 74 -24.82 -2.19 4.67
C LYS A 74 -25.03 -2.85 3.30
N PHE A 75 -23.95 -3.06 2.55
CA PHE A 75 -23.99 -3.73 1.25
C PHE A 75 -24.52 -5.16 1.37
N ALA A 76 -24.06 -5.92 2.37
CA ALA A 76 -24.57 -7.26 2.66
C ALA A 76 -26.08 -7.26 2.99
N GLY A 77 -26.59 -6.17 3.57
CA GLY A 77 -28.01 -5.95 3.85
C GLY A 77 -28.88 -5.59 2.64
N GLY A 78 -28.29 -5.37 1.46
CA GLY A 78 -29.00 -5.00 0.23
C GLY A 78 -29.12 -3.49 0.00
N MET A 79 -28.11 -2.73 0.40
CA MET A 79 -27.97 -1.31 0.05
C MET A 79 -28.08 -1.09 -1.47
N ASP A 80 -28.68 0.02 -1.89
CA ASP A 80 -28.85 0.42 -3.30
C ASP A 80 -29.51 -0.67 -4.18
N GLU A 81 -30.53 -1.34 -3.62
CA GLU A 81 -31.29 -2.41 -4.29
C GLU A 81 -30.43 -3.63 -4.70
N ASN A 82 -29.22 -3.75 -4.16
CA ASN A 82 -28.37 -4.91 -4.41
C ASN A 82 -28.92 -6.16 -3.72
N PRO A 83 -28.68 -7.36 -4.27
CA PRO A 83 -28.99 -8.61 -3.60
C PRO A 83 -28.27 -8.72 -2.25
N LYS A 84 -28.96 -9.25 -1.24
CA LYS A 84 -28.35 -9.52 0.07
C LYS A 84 -27.25 -10.56 -0.06
N ALA A 85 -26.12 -10.32 0.61
CA ALA A 85 -25.00 -11.25 0.59
C ALA A 85 -25.24 -12.41 1.56
N ALA A 86 -25.11 -13.65 1.07
CA ALA A 86 -25.18 -14.83 1.94
C ALA A 86 -24.00 -14.92 2.93
N ARG A 87 -22.83 -14.39 2.54
CA ARG A 87 -21.62 -14.37 3.36
C ARG A 87 -20.75 -13.16 3.01
N MET A 88 -20.70 -12.19 3.91
CA MET A 88 -19.79 -11.04 3.83
C MET A 88 -19.02 -10.95 5.15
N THR A 89 -17.75 -11.32 5.15
CA THR A 89 -16.93 -11.35 6.38
C THR A 89 -16.48 -9.95 6.78
N THR A 90 -16.29 -9.75 8.08
CA THR A 90 -15.57 -8.59 8.64
C THR A 90 -14.10 -8.65 8.19
N ILE A 91 -13.53 -7.49 7.86
CA ILE A 91 -12.10 -7.35 7.57
C ILE A 91 -11.35 -6.79 8.77
N GLU A 92 -10.06 -7.07 8.84
CA GLU A 92 -9.14 -6.58 9.86
C GLU A 92 -7.94 -5.90 9.21
N TRP A 93 -7.22 -5.10 10.00
CA TRP A 93 -5.99 -4.46 9.54
C TRP A 93 -4.85 -5.48 9.46
N ASP A 94 -4.17 -5.52 8.32
CA ASP A 94 -2.98 -6.36 8.14
C ASP A 94 -1.72 -5.49 7.98
N PRO A 95 -0.69 -5.67 8.83
CA PRO A 95 0.52 -4.85 8.79
C PRO A 95 1.41 -5.14 7.58
N GLU A 96 1.34 -6.34 6.97
CA GLU A 96 2.09 -6.66 5.76
C GLU A 96 1.50 -5.91 4.56
N LEU A 97 0.17 -5.92 4.39
CA LEU A 97 -0.53 -5.13 3.37
C LEU A 97 -0.31 -3.62 3.58
N ALA A 98 -0.33 -3.15 4.83
CA ALA A 98 -0.04 -1.76 5.15
C ALA A 98 1.37 -1.34 4.72
N LYS A 99 2.37 -2.23 4.90
CA LYS A 99 3.75 -1.96 4.45
C LYS A 99 3.82 -1.83 2.93
N VAL A 100 3.10 -2.68 2.19
CA VAL A 100 3.03 -2.57 0.72
C VAL A 100 2.39 -1.25 0.33
N ALA A 101 1.24 -0.89 0.92
CA ALA A 101 0.55 0.37 0.64
C ALA A 101 1.44 1.60 0.91
N ASP A 102 2.20 1.59 2.01
CA ASP A 102 3.17 2.62 2.40
C ASP A 102 4.29 2.79 1.35
N GLY A 103 4.82 1.69 0.81
CA GLY A 103 5.77 1.72 -0.31
C GLY A 103 5.16 2.26 -1.61
N LEU A 104 3.91 1.88 -1.92
CA LEU A 104 3.22 2.35 -3.13
C LEU A 104 2.97 3.85 -3.09
N VAL A 105 2.53 4.41 -1.95
CA VAL A 105 2.26 5.85 -1.85
C VAL A 105 3.53 6.71 -1.88
N ARG A 106 4.71 6.17 -1.51
CA ARG A 106 6.00 6.87 -1.66
C ARG A 106 6.40 7.16 -3.10
N ARG A 107 5.79 6.47 -4.07
CA ARG A 107 6.00 6.75 -5.49
C ARG A 107 5.21 7.95 -5.99
N CYS A 108 4.25 8.45 -5.19
CA CYS A 108 3.32 9.52 -5.56
C CYS A 108 2.56 9.31 -6.87
N GLU A 109 2.59 8.12 -7.46
CA GLU A 109 1.94 7.79 -8.72
C GLU A 109 0.85 6.73 -8.45
N PRO A 110 -0.44 7.08 -8.59
CA PRO A 110 -1.55 6.16 -8.32
C PRO A 110 -1.76 5.19 -9.50
N ILE A 111 -0.80 4.30 -9.70
CA ILE A 111 -0.82 3.29 -10.78
C ILE A 111 -1.61 2.07 -10.29
N ARG A 112 -2.78 1.85 -10.89
CA ARG A 112 -3.74 0.80 -10.52
C ARG A 112 -3.23 -0.63 -10.78
N ASP A 113 -2.35 -0.81 -11.76
CA ASP A 113 -1.85 -2.13 -12.17
C ASP A 113 -0.50 -2.49 -11.50
N GLN A 114 -0.17 -1.85 -10.36
CA GLN A 114 1.01 -2.23 -9.59
C GLN A 114 0.74 -3.53 -8.82
N CYS A 115 1.70 -4.43 -8.91
CA CYS A 115 1.67 -5.69 -8.19
C CYS A 115 1.81 -5.44 -6.68
N ALA A 116 0.73 -5.72 -5.94
CA ALA A 116 0.62 -5.51 -4.49
C ALA A 116 0.57 -6.83 -3.69
N ILE A 117 0.81 -7.96 -4.37
CA ILE A 117 0.78 -9.29 -3.75
C ILE A 117 1.88 -9.41 -2.69
N THR A 118 1.60 -10.17 -1.64
CA THR A 118 2.59 -10.48 -0.60
C THR A 118 2.91 -11.97 -0.62
N PRO A 119 3.98 -12.40 0.06
CA PRO A 119 4.23 -13.84 0.28
C PRO A 119 3.05 -14.56 0.94
N THR A 120 2.24 -13.85 1.72
CA THR A 120 1.04 -14.36 2.39
C THR A 120 -0.21 -14.24 1.50
N TYR A 121 -0.33 -13.17 0.72
CA TYR A 121 -1.51 -12.83 -0.05
C TYR A 121 -1.18 -12.68 -1.55
N ASN A 122 -1.30 -13.78 -2.29
CA ASN A 122 -1.01 -13.85 -3.73
C ASN A 122 -2.06 -13.17 -4.65
N HIS A 123 -3.15 -12.66 -4.08
CA HIS A 123 -4.22 -11.95 -4.77
C HIS A 123 -4.54 -10.60 -4.12
N ALA A 124 -3.57 -10.01 -3.40
CA ALA A 124 -3.77 -8.68 -2.84
C ALA A 124 -3.88 -7.63 -3.96
N GLU A 125 -4.81 -6.71 -3.78
CA GLU A 125 -5.06 -5.58 -4.66
C GLU A 125 -4.84 -4.27 -3.91
N VAL A 126 -4.72 -3.19 -4.65
CA VAL A 126 -4.58 -1.84 -4.11
C VAL A 126 -5.70 -0.96 -4.62
N SER A 127 -6.15 -0.07 -3.76
CA SER A 127 -7.01 1.05 -4.14
C SER A 127 -6.35 2.34 -3.74
N TYR A 128 -6.35 3.30 -4.67
CA TYR A 128 -5.78 4.62 -4.47
C TYR A 128 -6.89 5.65 -4.35
N SER A 129 -6.64 6.67 -3.56
CA SER A 129 -7.41 7.90 -3.60
C SER A 129 -6.45 9.06 -3.42
N LEU A 130 -6.76 10.15 -4.10
CA LEU A 130 -5.97 11.37 -4.09
C LEU A 130 -6.96 12.51 -3.92
N GLU A 131 -6.73 13.31 -2.89
CA GLU A 131 -7.60 14.41 -2.52
C GLU A 131 -6.76 15.68 -2.40
N LYS A 132 -7.30 16.79 -2.90
CA LYS A 132 -6.70 18.11 -2.72
C LYS A 132 -7.49 18.83 -1.64
N TYR A 133 -6.81 19.13 -0.54
CA TYR A 133 -7.40 19.93 0.53
C TYR A 133 -6.92 21.37 0.40
N PHE A 134 -7.88 22.29 0.38
CA PHE A 134 -7.65 23.71 0.56
C PHE A 134 -7.96 24.02 2.03
N CYS A 135 -7.17 24.88 2.67
CA CYS A 135 -7.19 25.16 4.12
C CYS A 135 -6.68 24.01 5.02
N MET A 136 -6.22 24.34 6.24
CA MET A 136 -5.79 23.33 7.21
C MET A 136 -6.97 22.49 7.69
N THR A 137 -6.96 21.20 7.37
CA THR A 137 -7.76 20.17 8.00
C THR A 137 -6.85 19.24 8.81
N SER A 138 -7.37 18.59 9.85
CA SER A 138 -6.58 17.59 10.55
C SER A 138 -6.38 16.37 9.64
N LYS A 139 -5.25 15.67 9.81
CA LYS A 139 -4.94 14.44 9.08
C LYS A 139 -6.06 13.39 9.17
N LYS A 140 -6.69 13.28 10.33
CA LYS A 140 -7.81 12.35 10.58
C LYS A 140 -9.08 12.77 9.86
N GLU A 141 -9.39 14.07 9.84
CA GLU A 141 -10.54 14.58 9.10
C GLU A 141 -10.35 14.45 7.58
N ALA A 142 -9.12 14.67 7.08
CA ALA A 142 -8.77 14.38 5.70
C ALA A 142 -9.07 12.91 5.35
N LEU A 143 -8.55 11.98 6.15
CA LEU A 143 -8.79 10.55 5.99
C LEU A 143 -10.28 10.19 6.06
N ARG A 144 -11.03 10.75 7.01
CA ARG A 144 -12.49 10.52 7.10
C ARG A 144 -13.19 10.95 5.82
N LYS A 145 -12.92 12.16 5.35
CA LYS A 145 -13.52 12.69 4.11
C LYS A 145 -13.17 11.81 2.90
N GLN A 146 -11.93 11.33 2.82
CA GLN A 146 -11.49 10.42 1.76
C GLN A 146 -12.26 9.09 1.80
N LEU A 147 -12.47 8.51 2.99
CA LEU A 147 -13.24 7.26 3.16
C LEU A 147 -14.72 7.48 2.81
N ASP A 148 -15.33 8.55 3.30
CA ASP A 148 -16.73 8.87 2.97
C ASP A 148 -16.89 9.11 1.47
N HIS A 149 -15.93 9.80 0.85
CA HIS A 149 -15.91 9.98 -0.60
C HIS A 149 -15.74 8.65 -1.34
N TRP A 150 -14.99 7.69 -0.80
CA TRP A 150 -14.81 6.38 -1.43
C TRP A 150 -16.13 5.61 -1.58
N PHE A 151 -16.97 5.66 -0.55
CA PHE A 151 -18.22 4.91 -0.49
C PHE A 151 -19.45 5.66 -1.02
N ASP A 152 -19.29 6.90 -1.50
CA ASP A 152 -20.39 7.65 -2.13
C ASP A 152 -20.77 7.02 -3.48
N PRO A 153 -22.01 6.54 -3.66
CA PRO A 153 -22.44 5.92 -4.92
C PRO A 153 -22.46 6.88 -6.12
N ASN A 154 -22.49 8.19 -5.87
CA ASN A 154 -22.49 9.21 -6.93
C ASN A 154 -21.09 9.68 -7.31
N ARG A 155 -20.05 9.17 -6.64
CA ARG A 155 -18.67 9.59 -6.88
C ARG A 155 -18.22 9.24 -8.29
N LYS A 156 -17.31 10.05 -8.82
CA LYS A 156 -16.52 9.72 -10.01
C LYS A 156 -15.08 9.53 -9.58
N ASP A 157 -14.40 8.56 -10.15
CA ASP A 157 -12.95 8.46 -9.95
C ASP A 157 -12.26 9.62 -10.68
N GLU A 158 -11.63 10.50 -9.91
CA GLU A 158 -10.90 11.65 -10.41
C GLU A 158 -9.40 11.56 -10.09
N VAL A 159 -8.91 10.44 -9.54
CA VAL A 159 -7.52 10.29 -9.09
C VAL A 159 -6.51 10.67 -10.18
N GLN A 160 -6.69 10.17 -11.41
CA GLN A 160 -5.82 10.52 -12.54
C GLN A 160 -5.90 12.01 -12.89
N LYS A 161 -7.12 12.60 -12.93
CA LYS A 161 -7.32 14.02 -13.24
C LYS A 161 -6.69 14.93 -12.18
N LEU A 162 -6.84 14.57 -10.91
CA LEU A 162 -6.26 15.30 -9.80
C LEU A 162 -4.73 15.21 -9.82
N PHE A 163 -4.18 14.04 -10.15
CA PHE A 163 -2.75 13.81 -10.30
C PHE A 163 -2.14 14.60 -11.47
N PHE A 164 -2.85 14.89 -12.57
CA PHE A 164 -2.28 15.72 -13.65
C PHE A 164 -2.57 17.23 -13.53
N SER A 165 -3.34 17.66 -12.51
CA SER A 165 -3.78 19.06 -12.35
C SER A 165 -3.01 19.87 -11.30
N TRP A 166 -1.74 19.54 -11.02
CA TRP A 166 -0.91 20.25 -10.03
C TRP A 166 -0.65 21.74 -10.31
N THR A 167 -1.07 22.26 -11.47
CA THR A 167 -0.71 23.59 -11.96
C THR A 167 -1.68 24.72 -11.61
N LYS A 168 -2.79 24.48 -10.91
CA LYS A 168 -3.76 25.55 -10.60
C LYS A 168 -3.63 26.04 -9.16
N ASN A 169 -3.15 27.28 -9.05
CA ASN A 169 -3.27 28.11 -7.85
C ASN A 169 -4.72 28.11 -7.37
N GLN A 170 -4.96 27.59 -6.18
CA GLN A 170 -6.25 27.70 -5.49
C GLN A 170 -5.95 28.06 -4.03
N GLN A 171 -6.23 29.33 -3.74
CA GLN A 171 -6.05 29.99 -2.45
C GLN A 171 -7.18 29.64 -1.50
N CYS A 172 -6.85 29.64 -0.21
CA CYS A 172 -7.80 29.71 0.89
C CYS A 172 -8.61 31.01 0.84
#